data_AF-A0A5B8CCJ9-F1
#
_entry.id   AF-A0A5B8CCJ9-F1
#
_cell.length_a   1.000
_cell.length_b   1.000
_cell.length_c   1.000
_cell.angle_alpha   90.00
_cell.angle_beta   90.00
_cell.angle_gamma   90.00
#
_symmetry.space_group_name_H-M   'P 1'
#
loop_
_entity.id
_entity.type
_entity.pdbx_description
1 polymer ?
#
loop_
_entity_poly.entity_id
_entity_poly.type
_entity_poly.pdbx_seq_one_letter_code
_entity_poly.pdbx_strand_id
1 'polypeptide(L)'
;MAAPADRSLGTWRNPKNTVHVRAEHCGRRICGVVVWANDKAKADARKGGTDPLVGSRLFKDFVPDKPGVWRGRIFVPDIGQTFSGTITMLDDRRIEGSGCLLRRVGCRSQIWTRIE
;
A
#
# COMPACT_ATOMS: atom_id res chain seq x y z
N MET A 1 -9.93 27.66 2.21
CA MET A 1 -10.30 26.42 2.93
C MET A 1 -9.17 25.41 2.71
N ALA A 2 -8.46 25.03 3.78
CA ALA A 2 -7.53 23.90 3.69
C ALA A 2 -8.37 22.65 3.40
N ALA A 3 -7.99 21.88 2.38
CA ALA A 3 -8.56 20.54 2.20
C ALA A 3 -8.38 19.79 3.53
N PRO A 4 -9.36 18.99 3.99
CA PRO A 4 -9.13 18.12 5.14
C PRO A 4 -7.82 17.38 4.87
N ALA A 5 -6.87 17.45 5.82
CA ALA A 5 -5.61 16.73 5.70
C ALA A 5 -5.95 15.32 5.27
N ASP A 6 -5.50 14.92 4.08
CA ASP A 6 -5.95 13.68 3.48
C ASP A 6 -5.38 12.57 4.38
N ARG A 7 -6.23 12.03 5.26
CA ARG A 7 -5.83 11.09 6.31
C ARG A 7 -5.28 9.79 5.75
N SER A 8 -5.30 9.62 4.43
CA SER A 8 -4.60 8.55 3.71
C SER A 8 -3.09 8.79 3.60
N LEU A 9 -2.62 10.03 3.69
CA LEU A 9 -1.20 10.41 3.60
C LEU A 9 -0.41 10.05 4.86
N GLY A 10 0.90 9.89 4.72
CA GLY A 10 1.84 9.58 5.81
C GLY A 10 2.46 8.19 5.69
N THR A 11 3.23 7.78 6.71
CA THR A 11 3.95 6.51 6.69
C THR A 11 3.18 5.41 7.43
N TRP A 12 3.01 4.28 6.73
CA TRP A 12 2.24 3.13 7.16
C TRP A 12 3.13 1.89 7.26
N ARG A 13 3.08 1.18 8.39
CA ARG A 13 3.70 -0.14 8.53
C ARG A 13 2.70 -1.25 8.21
N ASN A 14 3.20 -2.30 7.56
CA ASN A 14 2.43 -3.53 7.38
C ASN A 14 2.26 -4.29 8.71
N PRO A 15 1.33 -5.25 8.81
CA PRO A 15 1.05 -5.97 10.07
C PRO A 15 2.29 -6.60 10.71
N LYS A 16 3.21 -7.12 9.88
CA LYS A 16 4.43 -7.79 10.33
C LYS A 16 5.61 -6.85 10.59
N ASN A 17 5.43 -5.54 10.40
CA ASN A 17 6.47 -4.52 10.53
C ASN A 17 7.74 -4.84 9.72
N THR A 18 7.58 -5.42 8.52
CA THR A 18 8.67 -5.75 7.61
C THR A 18 8.85 -4.74 6.49
N VAL A 19 7.83 -3.91 6.24
CA VAL A 19 7.81 -2.88 5.20
C VAL A 19 7.07 -1.65 5.72
N HIS A 20 7.64 -0.48 5.49
CA HIS A 20 7.00 0.81 5.69
C HIS A 20 6.78 1.49 4.35
N VAL A 21 5.57 2.01 4.15
CA VAL A 21 5.15 2.65 2.92
C VAL A 21 4.70 4.07 3.22
N ARG A 22 5.32 5.05 2.58
CA ARG A 22 4.86 6.44 2.60
C ARG A 22 3.80 6.63 1.54
N ALA A 23 2.60 7.00 1.96
CA ALA A 23 1.53 7.45 1.11
C ALA A 23 1.76 8.93 0.74
N GLU A 24 1.81 9.22 -0.55
CA GLU A 24 2.10 10.54 -1.10
C GLU A 24 1.31 10.81 -2.39
N HIS A 25 1.19 12.08 -2.76
CA HIS A 25 0.57 12.48 -4.02
C HIS A 25 1.46 12.09 -5.21
N CYS A 26 0.88 11.45 -6.22
CA CYS A 26 1.50 11.14 -7.50
C CYS A 26 0.66 11.75 -8.65
N GLY A 27 0.66 13.08 -8.71
CA GLY A 27 -0.26 13.87 -9.53
C GLY A 27 -1.61 14.05 -8.83
N ARG A 28 -2.70 13.65 -9.48
CA ARG A 28 -4.06 13.69 -8.90
C ARG A 28 -4.46 12.40 -8.16
N ARG A 29 -3.52 11.50 -7.92
CA ARG A 29 -3.75 10.20 -7.26
C ARG A 29 -2.88 10.08 -6.01
N ILE A 30 -3.22 9.12 -5.16
CA ILE A 30 -2.38 8.69 -4.05
C ILE A 30 -1.57 7.47 -4.49
N CYS A 31 -0.27 7.49 -4.18
CA CYS A 31 0.64 6.37 -4.36
C CYS A 31 1.32 6.03 -3.03
N GLY A 32 1.83 4.81 -2.94
CA GLY A 32 2.59 4.33 -1.78
C GLY A 32 3.96 3.86 -2.20
N VAL A 33 5.00 4.53 -1.68
CA VAL A 33 6.40 4.20 -1.93
C VAL A 33 7.00 3.53 -0.71
N VAL A 34 7.74 2.43 -0.91
CA VAL A 34 8.47 1.79 0.18
C VAL A 34 9.62 2.70 0.61
N VAL A 35 9.57 3.15 1.86
CA VAL A 35 10.62 4.01 2.46
C VAL A 35 11.57 3.21 3.36
N TRP A 36 11.11 2.06 3.84
CA TRP A 36 11.93 1.14 4.63
C TRP A 36 11.44 -0.29 4.45
N ALA A 37 12.38 -1.23 4.48
CA ALA A 37 12.09 -2.66 4.53
C ALA A 37 13.20 -3.39 5.29
N ASN A 38 12.87 -4.49 5.96
CA ASN A 38 13.88 -5.37 6.56
C ASN A 38 14.55 -6.27 5.51
N ASP A 39 15.63 -6.95 5.91
CA ASP A 39 16.44 -7.73 4.96
C ASP A 39 15.71 -8.94 4.39
N LYS A 40 14.82 -9.55 5.18
CA LYS A 40 13.96 -10.63 4.69
C LYS A 40 13.05 -10.15 3.56
N ALA A 41 12.36 -9.02 3.74
CA ALA A 41 11.48 -8.47 2.72
C ALA A 41 12.24 -8.06 1.46
N LYS A 42 13.43 -7.47 1.60
CA LYS A 42 14.31 -7.17 0.45
C LYS A 42 14.70 -8.45 -0.31
N ALA A 43 15.09 -9.51 0.40
CA ALA A 43 15.49 -10.77 -0.20
C ALA A 43 14.31 -11.47 -0.91
N ASP A 44 13.13 -11.49 -0.29
CA ASP A 44 11.92 -12.09 -0.87
C ASP A 44 11.46 -11.29 -2.12
N ALA A 45 11.50 -9.95 -2.06
CA ALA A 45 11.25 -9.09 -3.22
C ALA A 45 12.24 -9.30 -4.37
N ARG A 46 13.54 -9.43 -4.07
CA ARG A 46 14.58 -9.73 -5.07
C ARG A 46 14.31 -11.08 -5.76
N LYS A 47 13.92 -12.11 -5.01
CA LYS A 47 13.51 -13.41 -5.58
C LYS A 47 12.29 -13.29 -6.50
N GLY A 48 11.36 -12.40 -6.15
CA GLY A 48 10.20 -12.04 -6.97
C GLY A 48 10.49 -11.10 -8.15
N GLY A 49 11.75 -10.71 -8.37
CA GLY A 49 12.17 -9.83 -9.48
C GLY A 49 12.09 -8.32 -9.18
N THR A 50 11.92 -7.93 -7.92
CA THR A 50 11.89 -6.52 -7.49
C THR A 50 13.15 -6.17 -6.69
N ASP A 51 14.11 -5.51 -7.33
CA ASP A 51 15.32 -5.00 -6.69
C ASP A 51 15.70 -3.63 -7.31
N PRO A 52 15.76 -2.53 -6.54
CA PRO A 52 15.54 -2.44 -5.09
C PRO A 52 14.06 -2.44 -4.68
N LEU A 53 13.75 -3.09 -3.54
CA LEU A 53 12.44 -3.00 -2.90
C LEU A 53 12.17 -1.58 -2.36
N VAL A 54 13.16 -0.97 -1.70
CA VAL A 54 13.05 0.42 -1.21
C VAL A 54 13.01 1.35 -2.42
N GLY A 55 12.06 2.29 -2.44
CA GLY A 55 11.75 3.14 -3.59
C GLY A 55 10.70 2.56 -4.54
N SER A 56 10.36 1.27 -4.43
CA SER A 56 9.31 0.67 -5.25
C SER A 56 7.92 1.20 -4.87
N ARG A 57 7.06 1.38 -5.89
CA ARG A 57 5.65 1.76 -5.72
C ARG A 57 4.79 0.53 -5.47
N LEU A 58 4.40 0.31 -4.21
CA LEU A 58 3.49 -0.76 -3.80
C LEU A 58 2.03 -0.40 -4.06
N PHE A 59 1.62 0.81 -3.69
CA PHE A 59 0.27 1.31 -3.97
C PHE A 59 0.33 2.26 -5.18
N LYS A 60 -0.48 1.97 -6.20
CA LYS A 60 -0.45 2.65 -7.50
C LYS A 60 -1.82 3.22 -7.82
N ASP A 61 -1.85 4.50 -8.18
CA ASP A 61 -2.99 5.20 -8.75
C ASP A 61 -4.29 5.13 -7.93
N PHE A 62 -4.19 5.25 -6.60
CA PHE A 62 -5.38 5.24 -5.76
C PHE A 62 -6.18 6.54 -5.93
N VAL A 63 -7.49 6.37 -6.15
CA VAL A 63 -8.45 7.46 -6.27
C VAL A 63 -9.59 7.27 -5.26
N PRO A 64 -10.18 8.36 -4.74
CA PRO A 64 -11.36 8.27 -3.88
C PRO A 64 -12.52 7.56 -4.57
N ASP A 65 -13.20 6.67 -3.85
CA ASP A 65 -14.39 5.94 -4.33
C ASP A 65 -15.63 6.26 -3.50
N LYS A 66 -15.49 6.20 -2.17
CA LYS A 66 -16.52 6.57 -1.18
C LYS A 66 -15.84 7.29 -0.01
N PRO A 67 -16.58 7.94 0.90
CA PRO A 67 -15.97 8.51 2.10
C PRO A 67 -15.11 7.48 2.84
N GLY A 68 -13.81 7.76 2.97
CA GLY A 68 -12.87 6.85 3.63
C GLY A 68 -12.51 5.58 2.84
N VAL A 69 -12.82 5.51 1.54
CA VAL A 69 -12.48 4.38 0.68
C VAL A 69 -11.81 4.85 -0.61
N TRP A 70 -10.69 4.22 -0.95
CA TRP A 70 -9.94 4.47 -2.19
C TRP A 70 -9.79 3.16 -2.95
N ARG A 71 -9.80 3.25 -4.29
CA ARG A 71 -9.49 2.12 -5.18
C ARG A 71 -8.29 2.44 -6.05
N GLY A 72 -7.48 1.42 -6.29
CA GLY A 72 -6.28 1.53 -7.10
C GLY A 72 -5.70 0.15 -7.39
N ARG A 73 -4.38 0.09 -7.50
CA ARG A 73 -3.65 -1.15 -7.77
C ARG A 73 -2.57 -1.40 -6.73
N ILE A 74 -2.41 -2.66 -6.31
CA ILE A 74 -1.42 -3.10 -5.33
C ILE A 74 -0.41 -3.99 -6.05
N PHE A 75 0.86 -3.60 -6.00
CA PHE A 75 1.98 -4.40 -6.45
C PHE A 75 2.51 -5.27 -5.30
N VAL A 76 2.62 -6.57 -5.53
CA VAL A 76 3.18 -7.55 -4.58
C VAL A 76 4.58 -7.91 -5.05
N PRO A 77 5.63 -7.35 -4.42
CA PRO A 77 7.01 -7.48 -4.90
C PRO A 77 7.54 -8.92 -4.83
N ASP A 78 7.08 -9.70 -3.84
CA ASP A 78 7.47 -11.11 -3.63
C ASP A 78 7.15 -12.03 -4.82
N ILE A 79 6.19 -11.63 -5.66
CA ILE A 79 5.76 -12.41 -6.84
C ILE A 79 5.72 -11.56 -8.12
N GLY A 80 6.20 -10.32 -8.10
CA GLY A 80 6.27 -9.45 -9.26
C GLY A 80 4.92 -9.10 -9.92
N GLN A 81 3.79 -9.25 -9.22
CA GLN A 81 2.44 -9.07 -9.81
C GLN A 81 1.68 -7.87 -9.23
N THR A 82 0.77 -7.31 -10.03
CA THR A 82 -0.09 -6.19 -9.64
C THR A 82 -1.57 -6.61 -9.68
N PHE A 83 -2.32 -6.25 -8.66
CA PHE A 83 -3.74 -6.59 -8.50
C PHE A 83 -4.59 -5.34 -8.26
N SER A 84 -5.89 -5.44 -8.50
CA SER A 84 -6.84 -4.42 -8.03
C SER A 84 -6.84 -4.41 -6.50
N GLY A 85 -6.87 -3.21 -5.92
CA GLY A 85 -6.86 -3.02 -4.49
C GLY A 85 -7.85 -1.96 -4.02
N THR A 86 -8.30 -2.15 -2.79
CA THR A 86 -9.14 -1.21 -2.05
C THR A 86 -8.41 -0.87 -0.75
N ILE A 87 -8.37 0.41 -0.41
CA ILE A 87 -7.92 0.89 0.90
C ILE A 87 -9.12 1.50 1.60
N THR A 88 -9.38 1.07 2.83
CA THR A 88 -10.43 1.57 3.70
C THR A 88 -9.81 2.18 4.94
N MET A 89 -10.14 3.43 5.26
CA MET A 89 -9.79 4.04 6.54
C MET A 89 -10.66 3.45 7.64
N LEU A 90 -10.03 2.84 8.64
CA LEU A 90 -10.72 2.32 9.82
C LEU A 90 -10.79 3.39 10.91
N ASP A 91 -9.67 4.10 11.11
CA ASP A 91 -9.53 5.25 12.00
C ASP A 91 -8.27 6.04 11.61
N ASP A 92 -7.93 7.10 12.35
CA ASP A 92 -6.81 8.00 12.03
C ASP A 92 -5.44 7.30 12.00
N ARG A 93 -5.31 6.11 12.60
CA ARG A 93 -4.06 5.34 12.69
C ARG A 93 -4.11 3.97 12.03
N ARG A 94 -5.26 3.53 11.52
CA ARG A 94 -5.42 2.21 10.90
C ARG A 94 -6.14 2.28 9.56
N ILE A 95 -5.58 1.59 8.58
CA ILE A 95 -6.22 1.33 7.30
C ILE A 95 -6.29 -0.18 7.06
N GLU A 96 -7.33 -0.61 6.36
CA GLU A 96 -7.39 -1.94 5.77
C GLU A 96 -7.02 -1.83 4.28
N GLY A 97 -5.97 -2.54 3.86
CA GLY A 97 -5.62 -2.74 2.47
C GLY A 97 -6.05 -4.13 2.02
N SER A 98 -6.95 -4.19 1.03
CA SER A 98 -7.54 -5.42 0.52
C SER A 98 -7.27 -5.57 -0.98
N GLY A 99 -6.84 -6.75 -1.40
CA GLY A 99 -6.58 -7.08 -2.82
C GLY A 99 -7.06 -8.47 -3.17
N CYS A 100 -7.68 -8.63 -4.34
CA CYS A 100 -8.16 -9.92 -4.83
C CYS A 100 -7.28 -10.43 -5.96
N LEU A 101 -6.71 -11.62 -5.78
CA LEU A 101 -6.01 -12.35 -6.83
C LEU A 101 -7.07 -12.86 -7.83
N LEU A 102 -6.85 -12.59 -9.13
CA LEU A 102 -7.82 -12.84 -10.21
C LEU A 102 -8.53 -14.21 -10.13
N ARG A 103 -9.86 -14.18 -10.28
CA ARG A 103 -10.88 -15.23 -10.60
C ARG A 103 -10.83 -16.62 -9.92
N ARG A 104 -9.78 -17.04 -9.21
CA ARG A 104 -9.71 -18.38 -8.56
C ARG A 104 -8.93 -18.48 -7.23
N VAL A 105 -8.36 -17.40 -6.68
CA VAL A 105 -7.34 -17.51 -5.60
C VAL A 105 -7.68 -16.74 -4.30
N GLY A 106 -8.85 -16.07 -4.25
CA GLY A 106 -9.34 -15.42 -3.02
C GLY A 106 -8.76 -14.02 -2.77
N CYS A 107 -9.46 -13.27 -1.92
CA CYS A 107 -9.06 -11.92 -1.51
C CYS A 107 -8.26 -11.97 -0.22
N ARG A 108 -7.22 -11.15 -0.12
CA ARG A 108 -6.46 -10.96 1.11
C ARG A 108 -6.62 -9.53 1.59
N SER A 109 -6.83 -9.36 2.88
CA SER A 109 -6.83 -8.07 3.57
C SER A 109 -5.70 -8.01 4.59
N GLN A 110 -5.21 -6.80 4.84
CA GLN A 110 -4.18 -6.52 5.83
C GLN A 110 -4.49 -5.18 6.50
N ILE A 111 -4.37 -5.12 7.82
CA ILE A 111 -4.48 -3.87 8.58
C ILE A 111 -3.10 -3.25 8.71
N TRP A 112 -2.93 -2.06 8.14
CA TRP A 112 -1.72 -1.27 8.26
C TRP A 112 -1.88 -0.24 9.37
N THR A 113 -0.76 0.10 10.02
CA THR A 113 -0.74 1.05 11.13
C THR A 113 0.11 2.25 10.76
N ARG A 114 -0.38 3.45 11.02
CA ARG A 114 0.39 4.69 10.90
C ARG A 114 1.51 4.70 11.94
N ILE A 115 2.71 5.15 11.57
CA ILE A 115 3.89 5.19 12.45
C ILE A 115 4.46 6.60 12.66
N GLU A 116 3.66 7.61 12.33
CA GLU A 116 3.94 9.04 12.51
C GLU A 116 2.99 9.64 13.55
#